data_AF-A0A950J9I9-F1
#
_entry.id   AF-A0A950J9I9-F1
#
_cell.length_a   1.000
_cell.length_b   1.000
_cell.length_c   1.000
_cell.angle_alpha   90.00
_cell.angle_beta   90.00
_cell.angle_gamma   90.00
#
_symmetry.space_group_name_H-M   'P 1'
#
loop_
_entity.id
_entity.type
_entity.pdbx_description
1 polymer ?
#
loop_
_entity_poly.entity_id
_entity_poly.type
_entity_poly.pdbx_seq_one_letter_code
_entity_poly.pdbx_strand_id
1 'polypeptide(L)'
;RLDNERKTRALTERDGFVGRLQLVQDFRKFLYIDPGLPSALLSAHWPGSVASGLFRQYYALIAPKAERFFKAALQGALAADPVPKKLVYSSPS
;
A
#
# COMPACT_ATOMS: atom_id res chain seq x y z
N ARG A 1 27.78 4.41 9.37
CA ARG A 1 27.76 3.22 10.28
C ARG A 1 26.44 2.46 10.22
N LEU A 2 25.33 3.08 9.77
CA LEU A 2 24.00 2.43 9.61
C LEU A 2 23.74 1.95 8.17
N ASP A 3 24.70 2.16 7.27
CA ASP A 3 24.53 1.97 5.82
C ASP A 3 24.74 0.51 5.40
N ASN A 4 25.43 -0.28 6.25
CA ASN A 4 25.81 -1.66 5.97
C ASN A 4 24.83 -2.71 6.56
N GLU A 5 23.91 -2.31 7.44
CA GLU A 5 22.86 -3.20 7.98
C GLU A 5 21.62 -3.27 7.07
N ARG A 6 21.47 -2.32 6.14
CA ARG A 6 20.49 -2.39 5.03
C ARG A 6 20.92 -3.33 3.90
N LYS A 7 22.01 -4.09 4.07
CA LYS A 7 22.34 -5.23 3.19
C LYS A 7 21.28 -6.31 3.37
N THR A 8 20.23 -6.22 2.55
CA THR A 8 19.39 -7.31 2.05
C THR A 8 19.02 -8.38 3.07
N ARG A 9 18.39 -8.00 4.19
CA ARG A 9 17.40 -8.91 4.77
C ARG A 9 16.27 -9.02 3.75
N ALA A 10 16.07 -10.21 3.20
CA ALA A 10 14.95 -10.43 2.29
C ALA A 10 13.66 -10.01 3.00
N LEU A 11 12.90 -9.08 2.39
CA LEU A 11 11.61 -8.65 2.91
C LEU A 11 10.73 -9.87 3.17
N THR A 12 10.24 -10.02 4.41
CA THR A 12 9.24 -11.05 4.71
C THR A 12 7.88 -10.66 4.11
N GLU A 13 6.93 -11.58 4.11
CA GLU A 13 5.56 -11.30 3.65
C GLU A 13 4.87 -10.26 4.54
N ARG A 14 5.06 -10.37 5.87
CA ARG A 14 4.59 -9.39 6.85
C ARG A 14 5.21 -8.02 6.61
N ASP A 15 6.52 -7.95 6.37
CA ASP A 15 7.20 -6.68 6.08
C ASP A 15 6.67 -6.07 4.78
N GLY A 16 6.39 -6.90 3.76
CA GLY A 16 5.75 -6.45 2.51
C GLY A 16 4.36 -5.86 2.75
N PHE A 17 3.55 -6.47 3.62
CA PHE A 17 2.22 -5.97 3.99
C PHE A 17 2.29 -4.62 4.72
N VAL A 18 3.12 -4.52 5.77
CA VAL A 18 3.31 -3.27 6.52
C VAL A 18 3.89 -2.17 5.62
N GLY A 19 4.91 -2.50 4.83
CA GLY A 19 5.54 -1.57 3.90
C GLY A 19 4.57 -1.06 2.83
N ARG A 20 3.66 -1.90 2.33
CA ARG A 20 2.62 -1.47 1.38
C ARG A 20 1.66 -0.47 2.01
N LEU A 21 1.24 -0.69 3.25
CA LEU A 21 0.39 0.26 3.96
C LEU A 21 1.10 1.60 4.16
N GLN A 22 2.34 1.57 4.66
CA GLN A 22 3.15 2.78 4.86
C GLN A 22 3.35 3.56 3.56
N LEU A 23 3.73 2.87 2.47
CA LEU A 23 3.92 3.48 1.15
C LEU A 23 2.66 4.19 0.66
N VAL A 24 1.49 3.56 0.80
CA VAL A 24 0.20 4.16 0.41
C VAL A 24 -0.15 5.36 1.30
N GLN A 25 0.04 5.23 2.62
CA GLN A 25 -0.26 6.31 3.57
C GLN A 25 0.62 7.54 3.31
N ASP A 26 1.90 7.35 3.03
CA ASP A 26 2.82 8.44 2.73
C ASP A 26 2.57 9.06 1.36
N PHE A 27 2.31 8.24 0.33
CA PHE A 27 1.98 8.76 -0.99
C PHE A 27 0.66 9.56 -1.00
N ARG A 28 -0.33 9.17 -0.19
CA ARG A 28 -1.57 9.95 -0.04
C ARG A 28 -1.31 11.38 0.45
N LYS A 29 -0.25 11.60 1.25
CA LYS A 29 0.11 12.95 1.71
C LYS A 29 0.56 13.83 0.54
N PHE A 30 1.32 13.25 -0.39
CA PHE A 30 1.75 13.95 -1.60
C PHE A 30 0.57 14.40 -2.46
N LEU A 31 -0.48 13.60 -2.56
CA LEU A 31 -1.69 13.95 -3.34
C LEU A 31 -2.44 15.18 -2.79
N TYR A 32 -2.22 15.59 -1.53
CA TYR A 32 -2.81 16.83 -1.02
C TYR A 32 -2.13 18.10 -1.54
N ILE A 33 -0.89 18.00 -1.99
CA ILE A 33 -0.14 19.13 -2.54
C ILE A 33 0.01 19.04 -4.07
N ASP A 34 -0.37 17.91 -4.67
CA ASP A 34 -0.31 17.72 -6.11
C ASP A 34 -1.42 18.51 -6.81
N PRO A 35 -1.09 19.51 -7.66
CA PRO A 35 -2.09 20.34 -8.29
C PRO A 35 -2.85 19.61 -9.41
N GLY A 36 -2.40 18.42 -9.83
CA GLY A 36 -3.08 17.61 -10.85
C GLY A 36 -3.12 18.25 -12.25
N LEU A 37 -2.23 19.22 -12.51
CA LEU A 37 -2.16 19.94 -13.78
C LEU A 37 -1.32 19.17 -14.83
N PRO A 38 -1.58 19.38 -16.13
CA PRO A 38 -0.69 18.96 -17.21
C PRO A 38 0.75 19.47 -16.99
N SER A 39 1.74 18.69 -17.43
CA SER A 39 3.17 19.02 -17.23
C SER A 39 3.58 20.40 -17.75
N ALA A 40 2.95 20.87 -18.84
CA ALA A 40 3.20 22.19 -19.42
C ALA A 40 2.79 23.37 -18.51
N LEU A 41 1.94 23.12 -17.51
CA LEU A 41 1.45 24.11 -16.56
C LEU A 41 2.10 24.00 -15.17
N LEU A 42 2.99 23.02 -14.99
CA LEU A 42 3.69 22.81 -13.73
C LEU A 42 4.96 23.67 -13.69
N SER A 43 5.43 23.96 -12.46
CA SER A 43 6.75 24.57 -12.29
C SER A 43 7.84 23.65 -12.84
N ALA A 44 8.93 24.23 -13.32
CA ALA A 44 10.04 23.49 -13.96
C ALA A 44 10.67 22.39 -13.08
N HIS A 45 10.42 22.42 -11.77
CA HIS A 45 10.98 21.48 -10.79
C HIS A 45 9.91 20.73 -10.00
N TRP A 46 8.66 20.69 -10.47
CA TRP A 46 7.61 19.93 -9.80
C TRP A 46 7.94 18.43 -9.77
N PRO A 47 7.97 17.77 -8.59
CA PRO A 47 8.44 16.40 -8.46
C PRO A 47 7.39 15.33 -8.82
N GLY A 48 6.18 15.71 -9.27
CA GLY A 48 5.04 14.79 -9.34
C GLY A 48 5.24 13.54 -10.18
N SER A 49 5.89 13.65 -11.34
CA SER A 49 6.19 12.49 -12.20
C SER A 49 7.19 11.55 -11.55
N VAL A 50 8.22 12.09 -10.87
CA VAL A 50 9.24 11.31 -10.16
C VAL A 50 8.61 10.60 -8.96
N ALA A 51 7.84 11.32 -8.15
CA ALA A 51 7.13 10.77 -6.99
C ALA A 51 6.18 9.63 -7.40
N SER A 52 5.38 9.85 -8.45
CA SER A 52 4.46 8.84 -8.99
C SER A 52 5.20 7.62 -9.55
N GLY A 53 6.32 7.85 -10.25
CA GLY A 53 7.16 6.79 -10.79
C GLY A 53 7.77 5.92 -9.69
N LEU A 54 8.32 6.54 -8.64
CA LEU A 54 8.87 5.84 -7.48
C LEU A 54 7.78 5.05 -6.75
N PHE A 55 6.63 5.66 -6.48
CA PHE A 55 5.51 4.97 -5.85
C PHE A 55 5.12 3.70 -6.60
N ARG A 56 4.93 3.78 -7.93
CA ARG A 56 4.55 2.61 -8.75
C ARG A 56 5.61 1.51 -8.70
N GLN A 57 6.89 1.87 -8.78
CA GLN A 57 8.00 0.92 -8.74
C GLN A 57 8.05 0.17 -7.40
N TYR A 58 8.05 0.91 -6.28
CA TYR A 58 8.08 0.29 -4.95
C TYR A 58 6.82 -0.52 -4.66
N TYR A 59 5.66 -0.01 -5.07
CA TYR A 59 4.39 -0.72 -4.91
C TYR A 59 4.40 -2.07 -5.63
N ALA A 60 4.85 -2.10 -6.89
CA ALA A 60 4.96 -3.32 -7.67
C ALA A 60 5.93 -4.34 -7.02
N LEU A 61 7.04 -3.86 -6.47
CA LEU A 61 8.04 -4.70 -5.81
C LEU A 61 7.49 -5.40 -4.55
N ILE A 62 6.70 -4.70 -3.74
CA ILE A 62 6.22 -5.21 -2.44
C ILE A 62 4.83 -5.86 -2.52
N ALA A 63 4.04 -5.56 -3.56
CA ALA A 63 2.67 -6.02 -3.70
C ALA A 63 2.50 -7.55 -3.59
N PRO A 64 3.33 -8.40 -4.22
CA PRO A 64 3.18 -9.85 -4.12
C PRO A 64 3.36 -10.38 -2.69
N LYS A 65 4.29 -9.80 -1.92
CA LYS A 65 4.53 -10.19 -0.52
C LYS A 65 3.37 -9.78 0.38
N ALA A 66 2.87 -8.56 0.21
CA ALA A 66 1.69 -8.07 0.93
C ALA A 66 0.45 -8.93 0.65
N GLU A 67 0.24 -9.30 -0.61
CA GLU A 67 -0.91 -10.09 -1.02
C GLU A 67 -0.89 -11.51 -0.46
N ARG A 68 0.27 -12.17 -0.44
CA ARG A 68 0.42 -13.50 0.19
C ARG A 68 0.12 -13.46 1.68
N PHE A 69 0.66 -12.48 2.40
CA PHE A 69 0.37 -12.29 3.83
C PHE A 69 -1.13 -12.10 4.08
N PHE A 70 -1.77 -11.23 3.30
CA PHE A 70 -3.21 -10.97 3.42
C PHE A 70 -4.05 -12.21 3.14
N LYS A 71 -3.75 -12.96 2.07
CA LYS A 71 -4.47 -14.19 1.72
C LYS A 71 -4.35 -15.25 2.82
N ALA A 72 -3.16 -15.44 3.38
CA ALA A 72 -2.95 -16.37 4.48
C ALA A 72 -3.76 -15.98 5.74
N ALA A 73 -3.77 -14.69 6.09
CA ALA A 73 -4.57 -14.19 7.21
C ALA A 73 -6.07 -14.38 6.99
N LEU A 74 -6.57 -14.10 5.78
CA LEU A 74 -7.97 -14.29 5.42
C LEU A 74 -8.38 -15.77 5.48
N GLN A 75 -7.56 -16.67 4.93
CA GLN A 75 -7.82 -18.12 5.00
C GLN A 75 -7.85 -18.62 6.45
N GLY A 76 -6.92 -18.16 7.29
CA GLY A 76 -6.92 -18.49 8.71
C GLY A 76 -8.18 -18.00 9.43
N ALA A 77 -8.65 -16.79 9.15
CA ALA A 77 -9.88 -16.25 9.72
C ALA A 77 -11.13 -17.03 9.27
N LEU A 78 -11.23 -17.35 7.98
CA LEU A 78 -12.35 -18.13 7.43
C LEU A 78 -12.38 -19.59 7.93
N ALA A 79 -11.22 -20.16 8.25
CA ALA A 79 -11.12 -21.49 8.85
C ALA A 79 -11.49 -21.48 10.36
N ALA A 80 -11.33 -20.34 11.03
CA ALA A 80 -11.61 -20.19 12.47
C ALA A 80 -13.09 -19.87 12.77
N ASP A 81 -13.86 -19.34 11.81
CA ASP A 81 -15.27 -18.98 11.99
C ASP A 81 -16.15 -19.48 10.82
N PRO A 82 -17.16 -20.33 11.06
CA PRO A 82 -18.24 -20.51 10.10
C PRO A 82 -19.11 -19.24 10.16
N VAL A 83 -19.00 -18.40 9.11
CA VAL A 83 -19.75 -17.14 8.93
C VAL A 83 -21.11 -17.16 9.67
N PRO A 84 -21.38 -16.24 10.61
CA PRO A 84 -22.69 -16.15 11.23
C PRO A 84 -23.74 -15.88 10.15
N LYS A 85 -24.70 -16.80 10.01
CA LYS A 85 -25.83 -16.65 9.10
C LYS A 85 -26.65 -15.42 9.51
N LYS A 86 -26.83 -14.51 8.54
CA LYS A 86 -27.68 -13.30 8.52
C LYS A 86 -27.12 -12.02 9.18
N LEU A 87 -26.58 -11.13 8.33
CA LEU A 87 -26.79 -9.68 8.46
C LEU A 87 -28.07 -9.33 7.70
N VAL A 88 -29.25 -9.49 8.34
CA VAL A 88 -30.47 -8.85 7.85
C VAL A 88 -30.37 -7.39 8.26
N TYR A 89 -29.97 -6.53 7.32
CA TYR A 89 -30.09 -5.09 7.51
C TYR A 89 -31.56 -4.73 7.32
N SER A 90 -32.31 -4.59 8.41
CA SER A 90 -33.64 -3.97 8.38
C SER A 90 -33.45 -2.46 8.25
N SER A 91 -33.75 -1.91 7.08
CA SER A 91 -33.87 -0.47 6.86
C SER A 91 -35.01 0.10 7.71
N PRO A 92 -34.81 1.19 8.48
CA PRO A 92 -35.93 1.93 9.05
C PRO A 92 -36.59 2.79 7.95
N SER A 93 -37.92 2.74 7.91
CA SER A 93 -38.78 3.67 7.17
C SER A 93 -38.79 5.06 7.81
#